data_AF-A0AAD9V5X5-F1
#
_entry.id   AF-A0AAD9V5X5-F1
#
_cell.length_a   1.000
_cell.length_b   1.000
_cell.length_c   1.000
_cell.angle_alpha   90.00
_cell.angle_beta   90.00
_cell.angle_gamma   90.00
#
_symmetry.space_group_name_H-M   'P 1'
#
loop_
_entity.id
_entity.type
_entity.pdbx_description
1 polymer ?
#
loop_
_entity_poly.entity_id
_entity_poly.type
_entity_poly.pdbx_seq_one_letter_code
_entity_poly.pdbx_strand_id
1 'polypeptide(L)'
;MADQIQDFPQLPYINFEATRLRKSVKDGFSSLRKHATLSPAAWKTLGIVAWILVFSWQIIGLVLYAIRAFETSINAKHASFQSTQIELYSNSEALELTWLVTLFFNNALVMLAVSKVPSFVGYFVILKKLVRLPSFWSLLALTAVSMSGYVIIMAFKYDSAMELALIVAFMVERLVQVILVSFINFTQVNHAWNTGSRIVFVFIKTNITFSFLNYFIQFVVGSVQFTLDVYGIDNEIETESDLFHIFGAIRRVAVVVFCYRIFKFYWEKLFIDNRNILCHYDFLEKRHGTQENLLQLNSQ
;
A
#
# COMPACT_ATOMS: atom_id res chain seq x y z
N MET A 1 -54.56 49.97 -35.46
CA MET A 1 -55.04 48.78 -34.73
C MET A 1 -53.82 47.91 -34.49
N ALA A 2 -53.22 48.07 -33.31
CA ALA A 2 -52.10 47.26 -32.84
C ALA A 2 -52.40 46.99 -31.36
N ASP A 3 -52.60 45.72 -31.03
CA ASP A 3 -53.04 45.25 -29.71
C ASP A 3 -51.95 45.49 -28.66
N GLN A 4 -52.34 46.14 -27.57
CA GLN A 4 -51.55 46.20 -26.34
C GLN A 4 -51.85 44.94 -25.50
N ILE A 5 -50.88 44.04 -25.41
CA ILE A 5 -50.88 42.95 -24.43
C ILE A 5 -50.37 43.52 -23.11
N GLN A 6 -51.25 43.49 -22.09
CA GLN A 6 -51.00 43.99 -20.75
C GLN A 6 -50.32 42.89 -19.92
N ASP A 7 -49.03 43.07 -19.60
CA ASP A 7 -48.27 42.16 -18.75
C ASP A 7 -48.76 42.19 -17.30
N PHE A 8 -49.28 41.06 -16.81
CA PHE A 8 -49.54 40.84 -15.39
C PHE A 8 -48.24 40.40 -14.69
N PRO A 9 -47.84 41.04 -13.57
CA PRO A 9 -46.66 40.62 -12.83
C PRO A 9 -46.89 39.26 -12.16
N GLN A 10 -46.11 38.26 -12.57
CA GLN A 10 -46.08 36.94 -11.92
C GLN A 10 -45.57 37.08 -10.48
N LEU A 11 -46.43 36.82 -9.50
CA LEU A 11 -46.02 36.66 -8.10
C LEU A 11 -45.12 35.43 -7.98
N PRO A 12 -43.98 35.51 -7.25
CA PRO A 12 -43.08 34.38 -7.11
C PRO A 12 -43.76 33.23 -6.37
N TYR A 13 -43.85 32.07 -7.04
CA TYR A 13 -44.33 30.82 -6.44
C TYR A 13 -43.33 30.36 -5.37
N ILE A 14 -43.64 30.64 -4.10
CA ILE A 14 -42.85 30.15 -2.96
C ILE A 14 -43.26 28.70 -2.71
N ASN A 15 -42.41 27.76 -3.12
CA ASN A 15 -42.59 26.34 -2.81
C ASN A 15 -42.37 26.11 -1.31
N PHE A 16 -43.48 26.08 -0.56
CA PHE A 16 -43.50 25.89 0.89
C PHE A 16 -42.94 24.53 1.32
N GLU A 17 -43.11 23.48 0.51
CA GLU A 17 -42.55 22.16 0.81
C GLU A 17 -41.03 22.14 0.68
N ALA A 18 -40.49 22.74 -0.38
CA ALA A 18 -39.04 22.90 -0.55
C ALA A 18 -38.43 23.71 0.61
N THR A 19 -39.15 24.72 1.10
CA THR A 19 -38.72 25.55 2.23
C THR A 19 -38.75 24.79 3.56
N ARG A 20 -39.76 23.93 3.77
CA ARG A 20 -39.89 23.08 4.96
C ARG A 20 -38.85 21.95 4.97
N LEU A 21 -38.58 21.31 3.83
CA LEU A 21 -37.51 20.33 3.67
C LEU A 21 -36.13 20.94 3.93
N ARG A 22 -35.87 22.13 3.37
CA ARG A 22 -34.61 22.85 3.61
C ARG A 22 -34.41 23.20 5.08
N LYS A 23 -35.48 23.57 5.79
CA LYS A 23 -35.43 23.85 7.23
C LYS A 23 -35.18 22.56 8.05
N SER A 24 -35.90 21.48 7.75
CA SER A 24 -35.71 20.17 8.41
C SER A 24 -34.30 19.60 8.22
N VAL A 25 -33.76 19.67 6.99
CA VAL A 25 -32.38 19.26 6.70
C VAL A 25 -31.38 20.13 7.44
N LYS A 26 -31.59 21.45 7.45
CA LYS A 26 -30.72 22.40 8.17
C LYS A 26 -30.76 22.15 9.68
N ASP A 27 -31.93 21.87 10.23
CA ASP A 27 -32.11 21.60 11.66
C ASP A 27 -31.49 20.25 12.04
N GLY A 28 -31.62 19.23 11.20
CA GLY A 28 -30.94 17.94 11.32
C GLY A 28 -29.41 18.05 11.27
N PHE A 29 -28.87 18.83 10.32
CA PHE A 29 -27.43 19.14 10.26
C PHE A 29 -26.96 19.96 11.47
N SER A 30 -27.79 20.87 11.98
CA SER A 30 -27.46 21.66 13.17
C SER A 30 -27.45 20.81 14.45
N SER A 31 -28.35 19.81 14.53
CA SER A 31 -28.41 18.81 15.59
C SER A 31 -27.18 17.90 15.57
N LEU A 32 -26.82 17.36 14.40
CA LEU A 32 -25.59 16.58 14.20
C LEU A 32 -24.33 17.38 14.56
N ARG A 33 -24.29 18.67 14.22
CA ARG A 33 -23.18 19.55 14.56
C ARG A 33 -23.07 19.85 16.05
N LYS A 34 -24.20 19.89 16.78
CA LYS A 34 -24.23 20.09 18.23
C LYS A 34 -23.80 18.84 19.02
N HIS A 35 -23.98 17.65 18.47
CA HIS A 35 -23.50 16.40 19.07
C HIS A 35 -22.07 16.01 18.68
N ALA A 36 -21.48 16.66 17.67
CA ALA A 36 -20.14 16.37 17.17
C ALA A 36 -19.04 17.32 17.71
N THR A 37 -19.24 17.98 18.86
CA THR A 37 -18.17 18.73 19.54
C THR A 37 -17.36 17.81 20.47
N LEU A 38 -16.91 16.68 19.93
CA LEU A 38 -15.86 15.87 20.57
C LEU A 38 -14.62 16.75 20.74
N SER A 39 -14.05 16.76 21.95
CA SER A 39 -12.83 17.52 22.22
C SER A 39 -11.67 17.03 21.32
N PRO A 40 -10.68 17.87 21.00
CA PRO A 40 -9.52 17.44 20.22
C PRO A 40 -8.79 16.23 20.81
N ALA A 41 -8.82 16.09 22.15
CA ALA A 41 -8.28 14.93 22.85
C ALA A 41 -9.09 13.65 22.58
N ALA A 42 -10.43 13.73 22.54
CA ALA A 42 -11.27 12.59 22.24
C ALA A 42 -11.09 12.09 20.79
N TRP A 43 -10.95 13.00 19.82
CA TRP A 43 -10.63 12.64 18.43
C TRP A 43 -9.28 11.94 18.31
N LYS A 44 -8.27 12.40 19.04
CA LYS A 44 -6.96 11.76 19.09
C LYS A 44 -7.05 10.35 19.67
N THR A 45 -7.74 10.17 20.79
CA THR A 45 -7.93 8.85 21.42
C THR A 45 -8.69 7.90 20.48
N LEU A 46 -9.77 8.37 19.87
CA LEU A 46 -10.54 7.58 18.90
C LEU A 46 -9.67 7.14 17.72
N GLY A 47 -8.83 8.04 17.19
CA GLY A 47 -7.90 7.72 16.11
C GLY A 47 -6.86 6.65 16.50
N ILE A 48 -6.35 6.70 17.74
CA ILE A 48 -5.42 5.68 18.25
C ILE A 48 -6.12 4.33 18.40
N VAL A 49 -7.32 4.29 18.99
CA VAL A 49 -8.09 3.05 19.16
C VAL A 49 -8.44 2.45 17.80
N ALA A 50 -8.93 3.27 16.87
CA ALA A 50 -9.22 2.83 15.50
C ALA A 50 -7.97 2.27 14.80
N TRP A 51 -6.82 2.93 14.96
CA TRP A 51 -5.56 2.42 14.42
C TRP A 51 -5.17 1.08 15.04
N ILE A 52 -5.28 0.91 16.36
CA ILE A 52 -4.96 -0.37 17.04
C ILE A 52 -5.86 -1.50 16.52
N LEU A 53 -7.15 -1.23 16.33
CA LEU A 53 -8.09 -2.21 15.78
C LEU A 53 -7.74 -2.59 14.34
N VAL A 54 -7.49 -1.59 13.48
CA VAL A 54 -7.07 -1.84 12.09
C VAL A 54 -5.74 -2.59 12.04
N PHE A 55 -4.77 -2.23 12.88
CA PHE A 55 -3.48 -2.90 12.93
C PHE A 55 -3.61 -4.35 13.44
N SER A 56 -4.46 -4.59 14.44
CA SER A 56 -4.77 -5.94 14.91
C SER A 56 -5.39 -6.77 13.79
N TRP A 57 -6.31 -6.19 13.02
CA TRP A 57 -6.86 -6.80 11.81
C TRP A 57 -5.78 -7.11 10.76
N GLN A 58 -4.80 -6.24 10.57
CA GLN A 58 -3.68 -6.50 9.65
C GLN A 58 -2.85 -7.72 10.08
N ILE A 59 -2.61 -7.89 11.38
CA ILE A 59 -1.88 -9.05 11.92
C ILE A 59 -2.70 -10.34 11.74
N ILE A 60 -3.99 -10.30 12.09
CA ILE A 60 -4.89 -11.44 11.92
C ILE A 60 -4.98 -11.83 10.44
N GLY A 61 -5.21 -10.86 9.55
CA GLY A 61 -5.30 -11.08 8.12
C GLY A 61 -4.02 -11.66 7.52
N LEU A 62 -2.84 -11.25 8.01
CA LEU A 62 -1.56 -11.83 7.60
C LEU A 62 -1.44 -13.30 8.02
N VAL A 63 -1.89 -13.66 9.21
CA VAL A 63 -1.92 -15.06 9.68
C VAL A 63 -2.90 -15.89 8.84
N LEU A 64 -4.11 -15.37 8.59
CA LEU A 64 -5.11 -16.04 7.74
C LEU A 64 -4.59 -16.23 6.31
N TYR A 65 -3.98 -15.20 5.72
CA TYR A 65 -3.31 -15.29 4.42
C TYR A 65 -2.25 -16.40 4.43
N ALA A 66 -1.38 -16.44 5.43
CA ALA A 66 -0.34 -17.46 5.51
C ALA A 66 -0.93 -18.87 5.55
N ILE A 67 -1.94 -19.10 6.40
CA ILE A 67 -2.65 -20.39 6.49
C ILE A 67 -3.20 -20.79 5.13
N ARG A 68 -4.01 -19.92 4.52
CA ARG A 68 -4.59 -20.20 3.20
C ARG A 68 -3.51 -20.48 2.17
N ALA A 69 -2.49 -19.64 2.10
CA ALA A 69 -1.42 -19.80 1.13
C ALA A 69 -0.67 -21.13 1.29
N PHE A 70 -0.41 -21.58 2.53
CA PHE A 70 0.20 -22.89 2.75
C PHE A 70 -0.75 -24.04 2.40
N GLU A 71 -2.01 -23.96 2.84
CA GLU A 71 -3.00 -25.00 2.58
C GLU A 71 -3.23 -25.19 1.07
N THR A 72 -3.42 -24.10 0.32
CA THR A 72 -3.61 -24.17 -1.13
C THR A 72 -2.35 -24.65 -1.85
N SER A 73 -1.16 -24.23 -1.39
CA SER A 73 0.10 -24.61 -2.02
C SER A 73 0.44 -26.08 -1.79
N ILE A 74 0.20 -26.61 -0.59
CA ILE A 74 0.54 -27.98 -0.21
C ILE A 74 -0.52 -28.97 -0.71
N ASN A 75 -1.80 -28.67 -0.49
CA ASN A 75 -2.87 -29.64 -0.74
C ASN A 75 -3.34 -29.62 -2.19
N ALA A 76 -3.39 -28.43 -2.80
CA ALA A 76 -4.00 -28.25 -4.12
C ALA A 76 -2.97 -27.86 -5.20
N LYS A 77 -1.69 -27.67 -4.84
CA LYS A 77 -0.66 -27.10 -5.71
C LYS A 77 -1.11 -25.81 -6.43
N HIS A 78 -1.88 -24.99 -5.72
CA HIS A 78 -2.45 -23.74 -6.20
C HIS A 78 -1.93 -22.55 -5.42
N ALA A 79 -1.84 -21.41 -6.10
CA ALA A 79 -1.53 -20.15 -5.44
C ALA A 79 -2.76 -19.65 -4.66
N SER A 80 -2.55 -18.86 -3.59
CA SER A 80 -3.64 -18.47 -2.67
C SER A 80 -4.79 -17.69 -3.34
N PHE A 81 -4.45 -16.94 -4.39
CA PHE A 81 -5.42 -16.14 -5.15
C PHE A 81 -6.33 -16.99 -6.05
N GLN A 82 -5.97 -18.24 -6.32
CA GLN A 82 -6.79 -19.14 -7.13
C GLN A 82 -7.99 -19.63 -6.32
N SER A 83 -9.13 -19.74 -7.00
CA SER A 83 -10.37 -20.19 -6.39
C SER A 83 -10.22 -21.62 -5.87
N THR A 84 -10.13 -21.75 -4.55
CA THR A 84 -9.89 -23.03 -3.88
C THR A 84 -10.59 -23.02 -2.52
N GLN A 85 -11.41 -24.05 -2.31
CA GLN A 85 -12.02 -24.29 -1.01
C GLN A 85 -10.92 -24.71 -0.05
N ILE A 86 -10.82 -24.01 1.08
CA ILE A 86 -10.01 -24.42 2.22
C ILE A 86 -10.93 -24.96 3.30
N GLU A 87 -10.47 -25.96 4.03
CA GLU A 87 -11.30 -26.63 5.04
C GLU A 87 -11.35 -25.84 6.34
N LEU A 88 -10.31 -25.04 6.62
CA LEU A 88 -10.12 -24.45 7.94
C LEU A 88 -11.07 -23.28 8.24
N TYR A 89 -11.45 -22.48 7.25
CA TYR A 89 -12.39 -21.37 7.43
C TYR A 89 -13.11 -20.97 6.14
N SER A 90 -14.39 -20.61 6.25
CA SER A 90 -15.21 -20.18 5.12
C SER A 90 -14.94 -18.73 4.69
N ASN A 91 -15.34 -18.39 3.46
CA ASN A 91 -15.17 -17.04 2.87
C ASN A 91 -13.71 -16.56 2.82
N SER A 92 -12.78 -17.48 2.66
CA SER A 92 -11.35 -17.24 2.76
C SER A 92 -10.81 -16.23 1.76
N GLU A 93 -11.31 -16.28 0.52
CA GLU A 93 -10.99 -15.32 -0.55
C GLU A 93 -11.46 -13.91 -0.21
N ALA A 94 -12.68 -13.78 0.32
CA ALA A 94 -13.24 -12.49 0.71
C ALA A 94 -12.45 -11.87 1.88
N LEU A 95 -11.99 -12.69 2.83
CA LEU A 95 -11.15 -12.25 3.94
C LEU A 95 -9.76 -11.82 3.45
N GLU A 96 -9.14 -12.56 2.54
CA GLU A 96 -7.85 -12.22 1.91
C GLU A 96 -7.96 -10.89 1.14
N LEU A 97 -9.02 -10.72 0.34
CA LEU A 97 -9.26 -9.48 -0.39
C LEU A 97 -9.51 -8.29 0.56
N THR A 98 -10.33 -8.48 1.60
CA THR A 98 -10.61 -7.45 2.60
C THR A 98 -9.34 -7.03 3.34
N TRP A 99 -8.49 -8.00 3.69
CA TRP A 99 -7.18 -7.73 4.27
C TRP A 99 -6.30 -6.90 3.31
N LEU A 100 -6.18 -7.28 2.03
CA LEU A 100 -5.42 -6.51 1.03
C LEU A 100 -5.95 -5.08 0.85
N VAL A 101 -7.27 -4.90 0.77
CA VAL A 101 -7.87 -3.58 0.61
C VAL A 101 -7.59 -2.70 1.84
N THR A 102 -7.75 -3.25 3.04
CA THR A 102 -7.42 -2.52 4.28
C THR A 102 -5.92 -2.22 4.39
N LEU A 103 -5.06 -3.09 3.86
CA LEU A 103 -3.62 -2.87 3.76
C LEU A 103 -3.29 -1.69 2.82
N PHE A 104 -4.00 -1.51 1.70
CA PHE A 104 -3.82 -0.34 0.83
C PHE A 104 -4.09 0.97 1.54
N PHE A 105 -5.20 1.03 2.29
CA PHE A 105 -5.52 2.22 3.09
C PHE A 105 -4.47 2.48 4.16
N ASN A 106 -4.00 1.43 4.84
CA ASN A 106 -2.93 1.54 5.83
C ASN A 106 -1.62 2.06 5.19
N ASN A 107 -1.23 1.53 4.04
CA ASN A 107 -0.06 1.97 3.28
C ASN A 107 -0.17 3.43 2.82
N ALA A 108 -1.36 3.88 2.42
CA ALA A 108 -1.61 5.29 2.10
C ALA A 108 -1.42 6.18 3.34
N LEU A 109 -1.89 5.75 4.51
CA LEU A 109 -1.64 6.46 5.78
C LEU A 109 -0.16 6.49 6.14
N VAL A 110 0.59 5.41 5.89
CA VAL A 110 2.06 5.38 6.06
C VAL A 110 2.73 6.39 5.14
N MET A 111 2.35 6.45 3.87
CA MET A 111 2.86 7.46 2.93
C MET A 111 2.59 8.89 3.42
N LEU A 112 1.38 9.17 3.91
CA LEU A 112 1.04 10.46 4.49
C LEU A 112 1.87 10.75 5.74
N ALA A 113 2.07 9.77 6.62
CA ALA A 113 2.88 9.92 7.82
C ALA A 113 4.37 10.19 7.50
N VAL A 114 4.93 9.49 6.51
CA VAL A 114 6.29 9.71 6.00
C VAL A 114 6.46 11.15 5.52
N SER A 115 5.46 11.72 4.84
CA SER A 115 5.51 13.11 4.39
C SER A 115 5.51 14.15 5.52
N LYS A 116 5.16 13.75 6.74
CA LYS A 116 5.18 14.59 7.95
C LYS A 116 6.48 14.46 8.74
N VAL A 117 7.38 13.55 8.35
CA VAL A 117 8.70 13.43 8.99
C VAL A 117 9.56 14.62 8.58
N PRO A 118 10.23 15.33 9.50
CA PRO A 118 10.96 16.55 9.15
C PRO A 118 12.13 16.35 8.17
N SER A 119 12.72 15.15 8.13
CA SER A 119 13.76 14.81 7.14
C SER A 119 13.21 14.59 5.72
N PHE A 120 11.90 14.63 5.52
CA PHE A 120 11.29 14.37 4.22
C PHE A 120 11.60 15.50 3.26
N VAL A 121 12.39 15.20 2.23
CA VAL A 121 12.88 16.20 1.26
C VAL A 121 11.87 16.55 0.15
N GLY A 122 10.66 15.99 0.20
CA GLY A 122 9.61 16.20 -0.81
C GLY A 122 9.55 15.11 -1.88
N TYR A 123 8.34 14.86 -2.39
CA TYR A 123 8.05 13.76 -3.31
C TYR A 123 8.87 13.85 -4.61
N PHE A 124 8.87 15.02 -5.25
CA PHE A 124 9.54 15.23 -6.54
C PHE A 124 11.06 15.08 -6.45
N VAL A 125 11.66 15.57 -5.36
CA VAL A 125 13.11 15.46 -5.12
C VAL A 125 13.52 14.01 -4.98
N ILE A 126 12.72 13.22 -4.25
CA ILE A 126 12.94 11.79 -4.09
C ILE A 126 12.85 11.07 -5.44
N LEU A 127 11.81 11.33 -6.25
CA LEU A 127 11.67 10.74 -7.58
C LEU A 127 12.86 11.03 -8.49
N LYS A 128 13.33 12.29 -8.53
CA LYS A 128 14.51 12.67 -9.32
C LYS A 128 15.78 11.93 -8.87
N LYS A 129 15.92 11.64 -7.57
CA LYS A 129 17.03 10.85 -7.04
C LYS A 129 16.89 9.36 -7.38
N LEU A 130 15.68 8.81 -7.28
CA LEU A 130 15.39 7.39 -7.57
C LEU A 130 15.73 7.00 -9.01
N VAL A 131 15.35 7.83 -9.98
CA VAL A 131 15.63 7.59 -11.41
C VAL A 131 17.14 7.50 -11.71
N ARG A 132 17.99 8.04 -10.83
CA ARG A 132 19.46 7.96 -10.97
C ARG A 132 20.07 6.75 -10.28
N LEU A 133 19.30 5.98 -9.51
CA LEU A 133 19.79 4.83 -8.75
C LEU A 133 19.67 3.53 -9.55
N PRO A 134 20.77 2.82 -9.86
CA PRO A 134 20.71 1.53 -10.53
C PRO A 134 19.86 0.49 -9.78
N SER A 135 19.94 0.46 -8.45
CA SER A 135 19.15 -0.45 -7.62
C SER A 135 17.65 -0.23 -7.73
N PHE A 136 17.20 1.01 -7.97
CA PHE A 136 15.80 1.31 -8.20
C PHE A 136 15.32 0.70 -9.52
N TRP A 137 16.09 0.84 -10.60
CA TRP A 137 15.80 0.19 -11.88
C TRP A 137 15.80 -1.33 -11.78
N SER A 138 16.74 -1.90 -11.03
CA SER A 138 16.76 -3.35 -10.77
C SER A 138 15.50 -3.79 -10.01
N LEU A 139 15.04 -3.03 -9.01
CA LEU A 139 13.79 -3.32 -8.30
C LEU A 139 12.57 -3.20 -9.22
N LEU A 140 12.54 -2.18 -10.08
CA LEU A 140 11.46 -1.97 -11.05
C LEU A 140 11.41 -3.08 -12.10
N ALA A 141 12.56 -3.51 -12.63
CA ALA A 141 12.67 -4.61 -13.57
C ALA A 141 12.19 -5.92 -12.93
N LEU A 142 12.60 -6.19 -11.68
CA LEU A 142 12.15 -7.35 -10.93
C LEU A 142 10.63 -7.34 -10.71
N THR A 143 10.09 -6.15 -10.42
CA THR A 143 8.64 -5.93 -10.30
C THR A 143 7.96 -6.22 -11.63
N ALA A 144 8.44 -5.68 -12.75
CA ALA A 144 7.88 -5.93 -14.08
C ALA A 144 7.85 -7.43 -14.43
N VAL A 145 8.93 -8.16 -14.17
CA VAL A 145 9.00 -9.62 -14.36
C VAL A 145 8.05 -10.37 -13.42
N SER A 146 7.89 -9.92 -12.17
CA SER A 146 6.90 -10.53 -11.27
C SER A 146 5.46 -10.29 -11.73
N MET A 147 5.20 -9.13 -12.34
CA MET A 147 3.87 -8.70 -12.79
C MET A 147 3.43 -9.36 -14.08
N SER A 148 4.37 -9.68 -14.99
CA SER A 148 4.05 -10.38 -16.25
C SER A 148 3.31 -11.69 -16.01
N GLY A 149 3.60 -12.37 -14.89
CA GLY A 149 2.87 -13.55 -14.45
C GLY A 149 1.39 -13.34 -14.21
N TYR A 150 1.05 -12.29 -13.45
CA TYR A 150 -0.34 -11.94 -13.18
C TYR A 150 -1.05 -11.52 -14.47
N VAL A 151 -0.35 -10.83 -15.38
CA VAL A 151 -0.89 -10.45 -16.69
C VAL A 151 -1.22 -11.67 -17.54
N ILE A 152 -0.34 -12.67 -17.59
CA ILE A 152 -0.60 -13.93 -18.32
C ILE A 152 -1.78 -14.67 -17.70
N ILE A 153 -1.83 -14.80 -16.37
CA ILE A 153 -2.96 -15.44 -15.69
C ILE A 153 -4.26 -14.69 -16.04
N MET A 154 -4.32 -13.37 -15.89
CA MET A 154 -5.52 -12.59 -16.25
C MET A 154 -5.91 -12.73 -17.73
N ALA A 155 -4.94 -12.81 -18.64
CA ALA A 155 -5.20 -12.87 -20.07
C ALA A 155 -5.74 -14.23 -20.53
N PHE A 156 -5.33 -15.32 -19.87
CA PHE A 156 -5.60 -16.67 -20.35
C PHE A 156 -6.42 -17.53 -19.38
N LYS A 157 -6.51 -17.17 -18.09
CA LYS A 157 -7.09 -18.04 -17.07
C LYS A 157 -7.50 -17.30 -15.78
N TYR A 158 -8.81 -17.09 -15.60
CA TYR A 158 -9.38 -16.82 -14.28
C TYR A 158 -10.75 -17.49 -14.19
N ASP A 159 -11.02 -18.15 -13.06
CA ASP A 159 -12.24 -18.95 -12.90
C ASP A 159 -13.37 -18.15 -12.23
N SER A 160 -13.04 -17.05 -11.56
CA SER A 160 -14.03 -16.19 -10.90
C SER A 160 -13.63 -14.71 -10.87
N ALA A 161 -14.62 -13.85 -10.69
CA ALA A 161 -14.39 -12.41 -10.46
C ALA A 161 -13.60 -12.14 -9.18
N MET A 162 -13.69 -13.02 -8.18
CA MET A 162 -12.97 -12.91 -6.91
C MET A 162 -11.48 -13.19 -7.10
N GLU A 163 -11.14 -14.24 -7.84
CA GLU A 163 -9.76 -14.55 -8.22
C GLU A 163 -9.13 -13.39 -9.01
N LEU A 164 -9.86 -12.84 -9.99
CA LEU A 164 -9.41 -11.67 -10.74
C LEU A 164 -9.15 -10.46 -9.81
N ALA A 165 -10.06 -10.20 -8.87
CA ALA A 165 -9.90 -9.11 -7.91
C ALA A 165 -8.68 -9.32 -7.01
N LEU A 166 -8.41 -10.55 -6.54
CA LEU A 166 -7.23 -10.89 -5.75
C LEU A 166 -5.94 -10.71 -6.57
N ILE A 167 -5.91 -11.16 -7.81
CA ILE A 167 -4.76 -10.97 -8.70
C ILE A 167 -4.45 -9.49 -8.86
N VAL A 168 -5.46 -8.67 -9.18
CA VAL A 168 -5.29 -7.21 -9.31
C VAL A 168 -4.85 -6.60 -7.99
N ALA A 169 -5.40 -7.04 -6.85
CA ALA A 169 -5.02 -6.56 -5.53
C ALA A 169 -3.54 -6.86 -5.23
N PHE A 170 -3.06 -8.10 -5.45
CA PHE A 170 -1.65 -8.45 -5.26
C PHE A 170 -0.71 -7.65 -6.17
N MET A 171 -1.12 -7.40 -7.42
CA MET A 171 -0.38 -6.54 -8.33
C MET A 171 -0.25 -5.12 -7.79
N VAL A 172 -1.36 -4.51 -7.37
CA VAL A 172 -1.39 -3.16 -6.80
C VAL A 172 -0.55 -3.09 -5.52
N GLU A 173 -0.63 -4.12 -4.67
CA GLU A 173 0.17 -4.22 -3.44
C GLU A 173 1.66 -4.10 -3.74
N ARG A 174 2.17 -4.89 -4.69
CA ARG A 174 3.59 -4.87 -5.07
C ARG A 174 4.03 -3.49 -5.54
N LEU A 175 3.22 -2.82 -6.37
CA LEU A 175 3.50 -1.47 -6.84
C LEU A 175 3.53 -0.45 -5.69
N VAL A 176 2.54 -0.51 -4.79
CA VAL A 176 2.49 0.33 -3.59
C VAL A 176 3.73 0.15 -2.72
N GLN A 177 4.26 -1.07 -2.63
CA GLN A 177 5.44 -1.35 -1.79
C GLN A 177 6.73 -0.88 -2.43
N VAL A 178 6.89 -0.99 -3.76
CA VAL A 178 8.00 -0.34 -4.48
C VAL A 178 8.00 1.17 -4.23
N ILE A 179 6.82 1.81 -4.29
CA ILE A 179 6.63 3.23 -3.99
C ILE A 179 7.04 3.52 -2.53
N LEU A 180 6.48 2.79 -1.56
CA LEU A 180 6.77 2.98 -0.13
C LEU A 180 8.25 2.84 0.18
N VAL A 181 8.89 1.75 -0.25
CA VAL A 181 10.33 1.51 -0.08
C VAL A 181 11.12 2.67 -0.65
N SER A 182 10.76 3.15 -1.84
CA SER A 182 11.45 4.25 -2.51
C SER A 182 11.38 5.57 -1.73
N PHE A 183 10.23 5.89 -1.11
CA PHE A 183 10.07 7.10 -0.30
C PHE A 183 10.68 6.98 1.10
N ILE A 184 10.51 5.83 1.74
CA ILE A 184 11.11 5.54 3.05
C ILE A 184 12.64 5.51 2.96
N ASN A 185 13.20 5.04 1.84
CA ASN A 185 14.65 4.95 1.63
C ASN A 185 15.36 6.30 1.77
N PHE A 186 14.69 7.41 1.42
CA PHE A 186 15.25 8.76 1.53
C PHE A 186 14.77 9.55 2.74
N THR A 187 14.04 8.91 3.66
CA THR A 187 13.48 9.57 4.84
C THR A 187 14.10 8.98 6.10
N GLN A 188 14.69 9.82 6.96
CA GLN A 188 15.20 9.41 8.27
C GLN A 188 14.06 9.44 9.30
N VAL A 189 13.41 8.28 9.49
CA VAL A 189 12.28 8.12 10.40
C VAL A 189 12.63 8.50 11.84
N ASN A 190 13.85 8.20 12.30
CA ASN A 190 14.34 8.51 13.65
C ASN A 190 14.37 10.02 13.93
N HIS A 191 14.48 10.87 12.89
CA HIS A 191 14.43 12.32 13.07
C HIS A 191 13.08 12.78 13.64
N ALA A 192 11.98 12.07 13.33
CA ALA A 192 10.65 12.37 13.90
C ALA A 192 10.60 12.21 15.42
N TRP A 193 11.42 11.31 15.99
CA TRP A 193 11.52 11.16 17.44
C TRP A 193 12.16 12.40 18.08
N ASN A 194 13.27 12.87 17.50
CA ASN A 194 14.07 13.97 18.01
C ASN A 194 13.33 15.32 17.93
N THR A 195 12.47 15.51 16.95
CA THR A 195 11.66 16.73 16.77
C THR A 195 10.32 16.71 17.49
N GLY A 196 10.06 15.71 18.34
CA GLY A 196 8.85 15.66 19.18
C GLY A 196 7.62 15.01 18.52
N SER A 197 7.71 14.51 17.29
CA SER A 197 6.62 13.82 16.58
C SER A 197 6.55 12.32 16.92
N ARG A 198 6.54 11.98 18.22
CA ARG A 198 6.65 10.59 18.71
C ARG A 198 5.56 9.64 18.17
N ILE A 199 4.32 10.12 18.01
CA ILE A 199 3.22 9.31 17.50
C ILE A 199 3.47 8.90 16.04
N VAL A 200 3.94 9.83 15.21
CA VAL A 200 4.28 9.58 13.80
C VAL A 200 5.45 8.58 13.73
N PHE A 201 6.46 8.76 14.59
CA PHE A 201 7.57 7.82 14.70
C PHE A 201 7.10 6.39 15.03
N VAL A 202 6.30 6.22 16.09
CA VAL A 202 5.77 4.91 16.50
C VAL A 202 4.92 4.32 15.38
N PHE A 203 4.03 5.10 14.79
CA PHE A 203 3.18 4.65 13.68
C PHE A 203 4.00 4.14 12.49
N ILE A 204 5.02 4.90 12.05
CA ILE A 204 5.87 4.49 10.91
C ILE A 204 6.70 3.25 11.29
N LYS A 205 7.35 3.22 12.46
CA LYS A 205 8.18 2.08 12.87
C LYS A 205 7.37 0.80 13.01
N THR A 206 6.19 0.86 13.65
CA THR A 206 5.30 -0.30 13.77
C THR A 206 4.87 -0.82 12.40
N ASN A 207 4.58 0.08 11.44
CA ASN A 207 4.26 -0.32 10.07
C ASN A 207 5.46 -0.87 9.29
N ILE A 208 6.67 -0.33 9.49
CA ILE A 208 7.89 -0.92 8.92
C ILE A 208 8.09 -2.34 9.44
N THR A 209 7.88 -2.58 10.74
CA THR A 209 7.95 -3.92 11.33
C THR A 209 6.90 -4.85 10.73
N PHE A 210 5.66 -4.36 10.57
CA PHE A 210 4.60 -5.15 9.93
C PHE A 210 4.94 -5.47 8.48
N SER A 211 5.39 -4.50 7.69
CA SER A 211 5.79 -4.73 6.29
C SER A 211 6.95 -5.72 6.19
N PHE A 212 7.92 -5.67 7.12
CA PHE A 212 8.95 -6.69 7.23
C PHE A 212 8.34 -8.08 7.43
N LEU A 213 7.44 -8.27 8.41
CA LEU A 213 6.81 -9.56 8.69
C LEU A 213 5.97 -10.05 7.51
N ASN A 214 5.16 -9.17 6.91
CA ASN A 214 4.33 -9.47 5.75
C ASN A 214 5.17 -10.01 4.58
N TYR A 215 6.24 -9.29 4.23
CA TYR A 215 7.10 -9.69 3.12
C TYR A 215 8.02 -10.88 3.44
N PHE A 216 8.37 -11.07 4.71
CA PHE A 216 9.06 -12.29 5.15
C PHE A 216 8.17 -13.51 4.97
N ILE A 217 6.90 -13.44 5.39
CA ILE A 217 5.93 -14.53 5.17
C ILE A 217 5.72 -14.78 3.68
N GLN A 218 5.50 -13.74 2.87
CA GLN A 218 5.37 -13.89 1.42
C GLN A 218 6.62 -14.48 0.76
N PHE A 219 7.82 -14.18 1.27
CA PHE A 219 9.06 -14.83 0.83
C PHE A 219 9.06 -16.33 1.16
N VAL A 220 8.66 -16.72 2.37
CA VAL A 220 8.57 -18.13 2.76
C VAL A 220 7.53 -18.85 1.90
N VAL A 221 6.33 -18.29 1.76
CA VAL A 221 5.26 -18.82 0.91
C VAL A 221 5.75 -18.97 -0.54
N GLY A 222 6.36 -17.93 -1.10
CA GLY A 222 6.90 -17.96 -2.46
C GLY A 222 7.99 -19.01 -2.64
N SER A 223 8.83 -19.23 -1.63
CA SER A 223 9.88 -20.26 -1.65
C SER A 223 9.28 -21.67 -1.60
N VAL A 224 8.22 -21.87 -0.82
CA VAL A 224 7.48 -23.14 -0.79
C VAL A 224 6.79 -23.40 -2.13
N GLN A 225 6.09 -22.40 -2.68
CA GLN A 225 5.46 -22.48 -3.99
C GLN A 225 6.47 -22.75 -5.11
N PHE A 226 7.65 -22.15 -5.03
CA PHE A 226 8.75 -22.43 -5.96
C PHE A 226 9.25 -23.88 -5.84
N THR A 227 9.36 -24.41 -4.62
CA THR A 227 9.85 -25.77 -4.37
C THR A 227 8.83 -26.85 -4.76
N LEU A 228 7.54 -26.56 -4.60
CA LEU A 228 6.45 -27.48 -4.89
C LEU A 228 5.96 -27.40 -6.35
N ASP A 229 6.59 -26.56 -7.16
CA ASP A 229 6.16 -26.24 -8.53
C ASP A 229 4.66 -25.90 -8.59
N VAL A 230 4.24 -24.91 -7.79
CA VAL A 230 2.87 -24.38 -7.81
C VAL A 230 2.77 -23.41 -8.99
N TYR A 231 2.10 -23.83 -10.07
CA TYR A 231 2.14 -23.13 -11.36
C TYR A 231 1.18 -21.94 -11.44
N GLY A 232 0.01 -22.01 -10.80
CA GLY A 232 -1.06 -21.02 -10.97
C GLY A 232 -1.67 -20.98 -12.38
N ILE A 233 -1.14 -21.80 -13.30
CA ILE A 233 -1.48 -21.95 -14.71
C ILE A 233 -1.47 -23.47 -14.92
N ASP A 234 -2.52 -24.07 -15.46
CA ASP A 234 -2.53 -25.53 -15.63
C ASP A 234 -1.46 -25.93 -16.65
N ASN A 235 -0.89 -27.11 -16.41
CA ASN A 235 0.15 -27.71 -17.26
C ASN A 235 -0.21 -27.75 -18.75
N GLU A 236 -1.49 -27.68 -19.11
CA GLU A 236 -1.98 -27.74 -20.49
C GLU A 236 -1.51 -26.57 -21.37
N ILE A 237 -1.39 -25.35 -20.83
CA ILE A 237 -0.91 -24.17 -21.59
C ILE A 237 0.62 -24.17 -21.72
N GLU A 238 1.35 -24.73 -20.74
CA GLU A 238 2.81 -24.80 -20.79
C GLU A 238 3.33 -25.92 -21.71
N THR A 239 2.47 -26.85 -22.17
CA THR A 239 2.86 -27.97 -23.03
C THR A 239 3.32 -27.60 -24.45
N GLU A 240 3.17 -26.34 -24.90
CA GLU A 240 3.47 -25.97 -26.29
C GLU A 240 4.92 -25.51 -26.53
N SER A 241 5.72 -25.09 -25.52
CA SER A 241 7.17 -24.85 -25.73
C SER A 241 8.03 -24.75 -24.46
N ASP A 242 9.27 -25.24 -24.53
CA ASP A 242 10.31 -25.12 -23.49
C ASP A 242 10.54 -23.67 -23.00
N LEU A 243 10.29 -22.69 -23.86
CA LEU A 243 10.42 -21.27 -23.53
C LEU A 243 9.40 -20.81 -22.49
N PHE A 244 8.16 -21.34 -22.51
CA PHE A 244 7.14 -21.01 -21.51
C PHE A 244 7.53 -21.53 -20.12
N HIS A 245 8.07 -22.74 -20.03
CA HIS A 245 8.57 -23.28 -18.77
C HIS A 245 9.74 -22.45 -18.20
N ILE A 246 10.71 -22.06 -19.05
CA ILE A 246 11.84 -21.22 -18.62
C ILE A 246 11.33 -19.85 -18.14
N PHE A 247 10.41 -19.24 -18.89
CA PHE A 247 9.81 -17.97 -18.50
C PHE A 247 9.04 -18.07 -17.18
N GLY A 248 8.26 -19.15 -17.00
CA GLY A 248 7.55 -19.47 -15.76
C GLY A 248 8.50 -19.59 -14.57
N ALA A 249 9.64 -20.27 -14.73
CA ALA A 249 10.66 -20.39 -13.69
C ALA A 249 11.32 -19.04 -13.35
N ILE A 250 11.71 -18.25 -14.35
CA ILE A 250 12.29 -16.90 -14.17
C ILE A 250 11.33 -16.01 -13.39
N ARG A 251 10.04 -16.04 -13.73
CA ARG A 251 8.99 -15.33 -13.00
C ARG A 251 8.95 -15.72 -11.53
N ARG A 252 8.92 -17.02 -11.22
CA ARG A 252 8.84 -17.50 -9.83
C ARG A 252 10.04 -17.04 -9.02
N VAL A 253 11.24 -17.16 -9.58
CA VAL A 253 12.47 -16.65 -8.97
C VAL A 253 12.37 -15.14 -8.77
N ALA A 254 11.86 -14.38 -9.75
CA ALA A 254 11.69 -12.94 -9.62
C ALA A 254 10.74 -12.55 -8.47
N VAL A 255 9.64 -13.29 -8.26
CA VAL A 255 8.73 -13.08 -7.12
C VAL A 255 9.45 -13.31 -5.78
N VAL A 256 10.18 -14.42 -5.65
CA VAL A 256 10.92 -14.76 -4.43
C VAL A 256 12.00 -13.72 -4.15
N VAL A 257 12.79 -13.36 -5.17
CA VAL A 257 13.85 -12.35 -5.06
C VAL A 257 13.26 -10.97 -4.76
N PHE A 258 12.09 -10.64 -5.30
CA PHE A 258 11.38 -9.40 -4.98
C PHE A 258 11.01 -9.36 -3.51
N CYS A 259 10.33 -10.40 -3.02
CA CYS A 259 9.96 -10.48 -1.60
C CYS A 259 11.19 -10.39 -0.70
N TYR A 260 12.27 -11.08 -1.07
CA TYR A 260 13.56 -11.00 -0.39
C TYR A 260 14.11 -9.57 -0.30
N ARG A 261 14.15 -8.86 -1.41
CA ARG A 261 14.64 -7.47 -1.43
C ARG A 261 13.80 -6.54 -0.58
N ILE A 262 12.47 -6.69 -0.61
CA ILE A 262 11.55 -5.83 0.13
C ILE A 262 11.66 -6.10 1.65
N PHE A 263 11.57 -7.35 2.11
CA PHE A 263 11.68 -7.61 3.56
C PHE A 263 13.07 -7.23 4.08
N LYS A 264 14.14 -7.50 3.31
CA LYS A 264 15.50 -7.13 3.70
C LYS A 264 15.63 -5.62 3.85
N PHE A 265 15.07 -4.85 2.93
CA PHE A 265 15.03 -3.39 3.03
C PHE A 265 14.35 -2.94 4.32
N TYR A 266 13.17 -3.48 4.64
CA TYR A 266 12.46 -3.09 5.86
C TYR A 266 13.21 -3.49 7.12
N TRP A 267 13.80 -4.69 7.15
CA TRP A 267 14.66 -5.15 8.22
C TRP A 267 15.82 -4.19 8.45
N GLU A 268 16.56 -3.83 7.40
CA GLU A 268 17.67 -2.88 7.51
C GLU A 268 17.18 -1.50 7.95
N LYS A 269 16.02 -1.04 7.46
CA LYS A 269 15.46 0.27 7.81
C LYS A 269 15.00 0.37 9.27
N LEU A 270 14.67 -0.75 9.92
CA LEU A 270 14.38 -0.77 11.36
C LEU A 270 15.59 -0.31 12.18
N PHE A 271 16.79 -0.73 11.79
CA PHE A 271 18.02 -0.53 12.56
C PHE A 271 18.94 0.57 12.00
N ILE A 272 19.02 0.72 10.67
CA ILE A 272 19.97 1.59 9.96
C ILE A 272 19.22 2.69 9.20
N ASP A 273 18.59 3.58 9.96
CA ASP A 273 17.66 4.58 9.40
C ASP A 273 18.35 5.74 8.65
N ASN A 274 19.61 6.03 8.95
CA ASN A 274 20.36 7.16 8.39
C ASN A 274 20.97 6.90 7.01
N ARG A 275 20.82 5.69 6.46
CA ARG A 275 21.42 5.30 5.16
C ARG A 275 20.38 5.21 4.05
N ASN A 276 20.85 5.51 2.84
CA ASN A 276 20.21 5.12 1.60
C ASN A 276 20.51 3.65 1.33
N ILE A 277 19.62 2.77 1.80
CA ILE A 277 19.77 1.32 1.71
C ILE A 277 19.81 0.86 0.24
N LEU A 278 19.01 1.48 -0.63
CA LEU A 278 19.01 1.17 -2.06
C LEU A 278 20.37 1.46 -2.72
N CYS A 279 21.16 2.40 -2.22
CA CYS A 279 22.46 2.75 -2.79
C CYS A 279 23.66 2.17 -2.04
N HIS A 280 23.45 1.23 -1.08
CA HIS A 280 24.48 0.53 -0.30
C HIS A 280 25.67 1.45 0.06
N TYR A 281 25.55 2.19 1.18
CA TYR A 281 26.60 2.99 1.87
C TYR A 281 26.53 4.52 1.78
N ASP A 282 25.54 5.10 1.10
CA ASP A 282 25.37 6.56 1.14
C ASP A 282 24.63 7.04 2.40
N PHE A 283 25.29 7.88 3.19
CA PHE A 283 24.67 8.58 4.32
C PHE A 283 23.73 9.69 3.81
N LEU A 284 22.52 9.74 4.36
CA LEU A 284 21.54 10.78 4.04
C LEU A 284 21.90 12.14 4.69
N GLU A 285 22.79 12.13 5.67
CA GLU A 285 23.22 13.30 6.45
C GLU A 285 24.35 14.07 5.74
N LYS A 286 24.00 14.78 4.67
CA LYS A 286 24.89 15.75 3.99
C LYS A 286 24.15 17.01 3.53
N ARG A 287 23.28 17.57 4.36
CA ARG A 287 22.72 18.92 4.14
C ARG A 287 22.54 19.67 5.46
N HIS A 288 23.63 20.25 5.94
CA HIS A 288 23.69 21.62 6.48
C HIS A 288 25.16 22.07 6.66
N GLY A 289 26.10 21.15 6.95
CA GLY A 289 27.50 21.53 7.24
C GLY A 289 28.40 21.92 6.05
N THR A 290 28.16 21.42 4.83
CA THR A 290 29.11 21.66 3.72
C THR A 290 28.94 23.03 3.05
N GLN A 291 27.74 23.62 3.11
CA GLN A 291 27.49 24.92 2.46
C GLN A 291 27.85 26.10 3.38
N GLU A 292 27.71 25.94 4.71
CA GLU A 292 28.23 26.92 5.68
C GLU A 292 29.77 26.88 5.76
N ASN A 293 30.40 25.71 5.71
CA ASN A 293 31.86 25.64 5.71
C ASN A 293 32.49 26.23 4.45
N LEU A 294 31.86 26.11 3.27
CA LEU A 294 32.37 26.72 2.04
C LEU A 294 32.09 28.24 1.96
N LEU A 295 31.07 28.74 2.67
CA LEU A 295 30.83 30.18 2.80
C LEU A 295 31.73 30.82 3.86
N GLN A 296 32.08 30.09 4.93
CA GLN A 296 33.03 30.57 5.94
C GLN A 296 34.50 30.50 5.48
N LEU A 297 34.86 29.51 4.65
CA LEU A 297 36.21 29.42 4.05
C LEU A 297 36.45 30.42 2.91
N ASN A 298 35.39 30.99 2.33
CA ASN A 298 35.50 32.05 1.31
C ASN A 298 35.29 33.47 1.90
N SER A 299 35.10 33.59 3.21
CA SER A 299 34.98 34.86 3.94
C SER A 299 36.13 35.12 4.91
N GLN A 300 37.18 34.28 4.87
CA GLN A 300 38.49 34.51 5.50
C GLN A 300 39.53 34.71 4.40
#